data_AF-A0A1I4CD06-F1
#
_entry.id   AF-A0A1I4CD06-F1
#
_cell.length_a   1.000
_cell.length_b   1.000
_cell.length_c   1.000
_cell.angle_alpha   90.00
_cell.angle_beta   90.00
_cell.angle_gamma   90.00
#
_symmetry.space_group_name_H-M   'P 1'
#
loop_
_entity.id
_entity.type
_entity.pdbx_description
1 polymer ?
#
loop_
_entity_poly.entity_id
_entity_poly.type
_entity_poly.pdbx_seq_one_letter_code
_entity_poly.pdbx_strand_id
1 'polypeptide(L)' 'METSTIRIAIRKLPDHFDRSRITTVLDEIESTLMDDGGVYVRAYADSMTITIEVPTNQLIDAATCLKDLDLI' A
#
# COMPACT_ATOMS: atom_id res chain seq x y z
N MET A 1 3.43 19.02 6.66
CA MET A 1 3.58 17.58 6.98
C MET A 1 4.21 16.96 5.76
N GLU A 2 5.35 16.30 5.91
CA GLU A 2 5.98 15.55 4.82
C GLU A 2 5.34 14.18 4.72
N THR A 3 4.82 13.87 3.54
CA THR A 3 4.34 12.54 3.16
C THR A 3 5.28 11.99 2.11
N SER A 4 5.55 10.70 2.22
CA SER A 4 6.30 9.94 1.24
C SER A 4 5.33 9.09 0.43
N THR A 5 5.69 8.82 -0.81
CA THR A 5 4.83 8.10 -1.74
C THR A 5 5.51 6.83 -2.20
N ILE A 6 4.85 5.70 -1.99
CA ILE A 6 5.30 4.38 -2.44
C ILE A 6 4.53 4.04 -3.70
N ARG A 7 5.25 3.60 -4.74
CA ARG A 7 4.67 3.23 -6.04
C ARG A 7 4.96 1.78 -6.34
N ILE A 8 3.91 0.97 -6.39
CA ILE A 8 3.95 -0.45 -6.70
C ILE A 8 3.35 -0.66 -8.08
N ALA A 9 4.02 -1.43 -8.93
CA ALA A 9 3.44 -1.75 -10.24
C ALA A 9 2.38 -2.85 -10.07
N ILE A 10 1.19 -2.67 -10.65
CA ILE A 10 0.11 -3.68 -10.57
C ILE A 10 0.57 -5.03 -11.13
N ARG A 11 1.45 -5.02 -12.14
CA ARG A 11 2.08 -6.22 -12.71
C ARG A 11 2.98 -6.99 -11.72
N LYS A 12 3.42 -6.34 -10.65
CA LYS A 12 4.27 -6.88 -9.59
C LYS A 12 3.44 -7.32 -8.37
N LEU A 13 2.12 -7.10 -8.38
CA LEU A 13 1.26 -7.62 -7.32
C LEU A 13 1.36 -9.14 -7.26
N PRO A 14 1.61 -9.71 -6.07
CA PRO A 14 1.61 -11.15 -5.89
C PRO A 14 0.23 -11.75 -6.23
N ASP A 15 0.22 -13.02 -6.62
CA ASP A 15 -0.98 -13.70 -7.14
C ASP A 15 -2.11 -13.87 -6.10
N HIS A 16 -1.85 -13.61 -4.82
CA HIS A 16 -2.89 -13.58 -3.79
C HIS A 16 -3.76 -12.32 -3.86
N PHE A 17 -3.26 -11.21 -4.43
CA PHE A 17 -4.07 -10.03 -4.65
C PHE A 17 -4.89 -10.15 -5.93
N ASP A 18 -6.20 -9.97 -5.79
CA ASP A 18 -7.12 -9.89 -6.92
C ASP A 18 -6.84 -8.63 -7.75
N ARG A 19 -6.01 -8.75 -8.79
CA ARG A 19 -5.70 -7.66 -9.73
C ARG A 19 -6.95 -7.16 -10.49
N SER A 20 -8.01 -7.97 -10.57
CA SER A 20 -9.32 -7.54 -11.09
C SER A 20 -10.08 -6.64 -10.11
N ARG A 21 -9.76 -6.68 -8.82
CA ARG A 21 -10.42 -5.94 -7.75
C ARG A 21 -9.42 -5.03 -7.02
N ILE A 22 -8.78 -4.16 -7.78
CA ILE A 22 -7.79 -3.23 -7.22
C ILE A 22 -8.36 -2.39 -6.08
N THR A 23 -9.62 -1.96 -6.14
CA THR A 23 -10.28 -1.26 -5.03
C THR A 23 -10.29 -2.06 -3.73
N THR A 24 -10.45 -3.39 -3.79
CA THR A 24 -10.35 -4.26 -2.62
C THR A 24 -8.91 -4.40 -2.14
N VAL A 25 -7.94 -4.50 -3.06
CA VAL A 25 -6.51 -4.51 -2.74
C VAL A 25 -6.10 -3.24 -2.00
N LEU A 26 -6.56 -2.07 -2.47
CA LEU A 26 -6.29 -0.78 -1.82
C LEU A 26 -6.87 -0.74 -0.41
N ASP A 27 -8.15 -1.12 -0.25
CA ASP A 27 -8.83 -1.15 1.05
C ASP A 27 -8.14 -2.09 2.04
N GLU A 28 -7.69 -3.26 1.58
CA GLU A 28 -6.94 -4.23 2.40
C GLU A 28 -5.57 -3.70 2.82
N ILE A 29 -4.84 -3.03 1.91
CA ILE A 29 -3.57 -2.37 2.21
C ILE A 29 -3.79 -1.26 3.25
N GLU A 30 -4.75 -0.37 3.04
CA GLU A 30 -5.07 0.72 3.95
C GLU A 30 -5.48 0.20 5.33
N SER A 31 -6.34 -0.83 5.36
CA SER A 31 -6.77 -1.47 6.61
C SER A 31 -5.61 -2.15 7.34
N THR A 32 -4.72 -2.85 6.63
CA THR A 32 -3.55 -3.51 7.23
C THR A 32 -2.60 -2.47 7.83
N LEU A 33 -2.32 -1.40 7.09
CA LEU A 33 -1.43 -0.32 7.55
C LEU A 33 -2.02 0.43 8.75
N MET A 34 -3.35 0.58 8.80
CA MET A 34 -4.04 1.20 9.92
C MET A 34 -4.13 0.28 11.14
N ASP A 35 -4.39 -1.01 10.97
CA ASP A 35 -4.56 -1.98 12.06
C ASP A 35 -3.22 -2.42 12.66
N ASP A 36 -2.25 -2.75 11.81
CA ASP A 36 -0.94 -3.29 12.20
C ASP A 36 0.05 -2.15 12.54
N GLY A 37 0.07 -1.10 11.71
CA GLY A 37 0.99 0.02 11.86
C GLY A 37 0.43 1.23 12.60
N GLY A 38 -0.89 1.31 12.82
CA GLY A 38 -1.53 2.55 13.32
C GLY A 38 -1.39 3.74 12.37
N VAL A 39 -1.02 3.48 11.10
CA VAL A 39 -0.64 4.52 10.15
C VAL A 39 -1.84 4.87 9.29
N TYR A 40 -2.20 6.15 9.30
CA TYR A 40 -3.17 6.66 8.33
C TYR A 40 -2.50 6.85 6.97
N VAL A 41 -2.83 5.96 6.04
CA VAL A 41 -2.31 5.94 4.68
C VAL A 41 -3.42 6.27 3.68
N ARG A 42 -3.04 6.68 2.47
CA ARG A 42 -3.97 6.82 1.34
C ARG A 42 -3.45 6.02 0.18
N ALA A 43 -4.14 4.94 -0.16
CA ALA A 43 -3.81 4.12 -1.31
C ALA A 43 -4.77 4.42 -2.47
N TYR A 44 -4.22 4.63 -3.66
CA TYR A 44 -4.99 4.73 -4.90
C TYR A 44 -4.27 4.02 -6.01
N ALA A 45 -5.01 3.58 -7.01
CA ALA A 45 -4.44 2.90 -8.14
C ALA A 45 -4.81 3.56 -9.45
N ASP A 46 -3.81 3.67 -10.30
CA ASP A 46 -3.93 3.96 -11.71
C ASP A 46 -3.95 2.65 -12.51
N SER A 47 -4.27 2.71 -13.81
CA SER A 47 -4.33 1.53 -14.70
C SER A 47 -3.08 0.64 -14.71
N MET A 48 -1.93 1.10 -14.21
CA MET A 48 -0.68 0.33 -14.19
C MET A 48 0.02 0.29 -12.83
N THR A 49 -0.29 1.19 -11.89
CA THR A 49 0.48 1.38 -10.65
C THR A 49 -0.43 1.73 -9.49
N ILE A 50 -0.14 1.14 -8.34
CA ILE A 50 -0.70 1.51 -7.05
C ILE A 50 0.23 2.53 -6.42
N THR A 51 -0.32 3.65 -6.00
CA THR A 51 0.35 4.74 -5.31
C THR A 51 -0.18 4.81 -3.89
N ILE A 52 0.72 4.75 -2.91
CA ILE A 52 0.39 4.76 -1.48
C ILE A 52 1.08 5.97 -0.87
N GLU A 53 0.29 6.92 -0.40
CA GLU A 53 0.77 8.09 0.34
C GLU A 53 0.77 7.78 1.83
N VAL A 54 1.95 7.88 2.44
CA VAL A 54 2.15 7.61 3.86
C VAL A 54 2.92 8.76 4.51
N PRO A 55 2.71 9.07 5.79
CA PRO A 55 3.50 10.09 6.48
C PRO A 55 4.98 9.69 6.50
N THR A 56 5.91 10.60 6.19
CA THR A 56 7.35 10.27 6.14
C THR A 56 7.86 9.72 7.47
N ASN A 57 7.29 10.18 8.59
CA ASN A 57 7.63 9.70 9.93
C ASN A 57 7.19 8.25 10.21
N GLN A 58 6.25 7.73 9.41
CA GLN A 58 5.69 6.36 9.51
C GLN A 58 5.98 5.55 8.24
N LEU A 59 6.89 6.02 7.39
CA LEU A 59 7.26 5.36 6.15
C LEU A 59 7.89 3.99 6.41
N ILE A 60 8.66 3.86 7.48
CA ILE A 60 9.34 2.60 7.85
C ILE A 60 8.34 1.55 8.29
N ASP A 61 7.40 1.92 9.17
CA ASP A 61 6.31 1.04 9.61
C ASP A 61 5.44 0.61 8.42
N ALA A 62 5.08 1.59 7.57
CA ALA A 62 4.30 1.30 6.37
C ALA A 62 5.03 0.39 5.38
N ALA A 63 6.32 0.64 5.13
CA ALA A 63 7.14 -0.21 4.28
C ALA A 63 7.29 -1.63 4.86
N THR A 64 7.34 -1.76 6.18
CA THR A 64 7.40 -3.07 6.85
C THR A 64 6.10 -3.84 6.63
N CYS A 65 4.93 -3.22 6.81
CA CYS A 65 3.64 -3.84 6.51
C CYS A 65 3.54 -4.25 5.03
N LEU A 66 3.94 -3.37 4.11
CA LEU A 66 3.93 -3.67 2.67
C LEU A 66 4.86 -4.82 2.31
N LYS A 67 6.01 -4.92 2.99
CA LYS A 67 6.94 -6.04 2.81
C LYS A 67 6.36 -7.35 3.33
N ASP A 68 5.64 -7.32 4.44
CA ASP A 68 4.95 -8.50 4.99
C ASP A 68 3.85 -9.01 4.03
N LEU A 69 3.20 -8.08 3.33
CA LEU A 69 2.25 -8.35 2.24
C LEU A 69 2.92 -8.78 0.92
N ASP A 70 4.25 -8.94 0.88
CA ASP A 70 5.04 -9.30 -0.32
C ASP A 70 4.86 -8.28 -1.48
N LEU A 71 4.56 -7.02 -1.16
CA LEU A 71 4.35 -5.97 -2.15
C LEU A 71 5.66 -5.28 -2.60
N ILE A 72 6.71 -5.35 -1.79
CA ILE A 72 8.03 -4.73 -2.02
C ILE A 72 9.21 -5.58 -1.55
#